data_AF-A0A7W8DPE4-F1
#
_entry.id   AF-A0A7W8DPE4-F1
#
_cell.length_a   1.000
_cell.length_b   1.000
_cell.length_c   1.000
_cell.angle_alpha   90.00
_cell.angle_beta   90.00
_cell.angle_gamma   90.00
#
_symmetry.space_group_name_H-M   'P 1'
#
loop_
_entity.id
_entity.type
_entity.pdbx_description
1 polymer ?
#
loop_
_entity_poly.entity_id
_entity_poly.type
_entity_poly.pdbx_seq_one_letter_code
_entity_poly.pdbx_strand_id
1 'polypeptide(L)'
;MTCDSSHFSSAKVSSNKEKTFRLFWTVGFCGKRFLGPEVEGGDEAKVRGVIGAALNYFQAAAVRQNARLTGISSIARGGDVLFAQECLRGDGERPPLPWKCVLPFEQDGFLRQDLEKDEEGRVLPVEEGALRGGEARACLEGAFEILVLGAPGAVPERETTEIVAAYMECGYRIVDEADVMICLLRNDEFLELAAATNPGTEVSQRRNPLEIPCSKAGTLAMARYAIAGRRPCILLNMDAVSPWQTREMRNDPEAGRHGRAGCLFYDEIVTPLVRRCEGALPAGIIADGGDMPQGPVTVFRESLLVLQQRLGGLANHHRKQAVGGLKRMLTLHLMATGIAALAATALAFDRPHEHPAGLLGFLILSLALMKPALAFWAQRIEEHLHHHHERESWLHARILAELCRGALSLWPMPEQPMDAADEEDFPKLKRLLRTLRLLRVMDEGAAVKGQSPRPALNAERPWQGETVKEANMREAVRLYVQSRLEDQAAHYEKKQKQALAEERCWHRSYQVAIWTAILLGGLTFVLKVAHVGHGEHSYLDVFNWLAVPVILAPFVATYALGMITINDCRRRAKRYRDMHHYLRRLAATLTATQANSSRLRLVEHAERMLIEEQHEWFSVTRNYSV
;
A
#
# COMPACT_ATOMS: atom_id res chain seq x y z
N MET A 1 -1.31 -52.40 28.79
CA MET A 1 -1.89 -51.65 27.66
C MET A 1 -1.93 -50.17 28.06
N THR A 2 -0.88 -49.43 27.71
CA THR A 2 -0.76 -47.99 27.90
C THR A 2 -0.65 -47.39 26.51
N CYS A 3 -1.71 -46.70 26.06
CA CYS A 3 -1.75 -46.04 24.76
C CYS A 3 -0.92 -44.76 24.80
N ASP A 4 -0.01 -44.67 23.83
CA ASP A 4 0.96 -43.62 23.61
C ASP A 4 0.29 -42.42 22.93
N SER A 5 0.15 -41.29 23.64
CA SER A 5 -0.56 -40.08 23.19
C SER A 5 0.36 -39.03 22.57
N SER A 6 1.52 -39.43 22.03
CA SER A 6 2.61 -38.52 21.65
C SER A 6 2.65 -38.11 20.16
N HIS A 7 1.79 -38.67 19.29
CA HIS A 7 1.92 -38.46 17.83
C HIS A 7 1.05 -37.38 17.16
N PHE A 8 0.20 -36.64 17.89
CA PHE A 8 -0.79 -35.72 17.26
C PHE A 8 -0.38 -34.22 17.16
N SER A 9 0.82 -33.83 17.61
CA SER A 9 1.19 -32.40 17.71
C SER A 9 2.01 -31.84 16.52
N SER A 10 2.72 -32.69 15.78
CA SER A 10 3.64 -32.23 14.71
C SER A 10 2.93 -31.72 13.44
N ALA A 11 1.82 -32.35 13.02
CA ALA A 11 1.14 -32.02 11.75
C ALA A 11 0.38 -30.68 11.77
N LYS A 12 -0.04 -30.17 12.94
CA LYS A 12 -0.73 -28.87 13.04
C LYS A 12 0.22 -27.68 12.93
N VAL A 13 1.49 -27.86 13.26
CA VAL A 13 2.48 -26.76 13.24
C VAL A 13 2.97 -26.46 11.83
N SER A 14 3.06 -27.45 10.94
CA SER A 14 3.43 -27.22 9.53
C SER A 14 2.35 -26.48 8.75
N SER A 15 1.07 -26.82 8.98
CA SER A 15 -0.10 -26.18 8.34
C SER A 15 -0.16 -24.66 8.56
N ASN A 16 0.25 -24.16 9.73
CA ASN A 16 0.17 -22.72 10.02
C ASN A 16 1.23 -21.88 9.29
N LYS A 17 2.38 -22.45 8.92
CA LYS A 17 3.44 -21.71 8.21
C LYS A 17 3.05 -21.38 6.76
N GLU A 18 2.17 -22.16 6.17
CA GLU A 18 1.69 -21.94 4.80
C GLU A 18 0.66 -20.81 4.71
N LYS A 19 -0.05 -20.52 5.80
CA LYS A 19 -1.08 -19.47 5.85
C LYS A 19 -0.54 -18.05 6.06
N THR A 20 0.77 -17.88 6.15
CA THR A 20 1.37 -16.55 6.37
C THR A 20 1.50 -15.84 5.03
N PHE A 21 0.88 -14.65 4.93
CA PHE A 21 1.03 -13.79 3.75
C PHE A 21 2.50 -13.42 3.56
N ARG A 22 3.02 -13.57 2.35
CA ARG A 22 4.39 -13.19 2.01
C ARG A 22 4.38 -12.16 0.90
N LEU A 23 5.18 -11.12 1.08
CA LEU A 23 5.45 -10.17 0.02
C LEU A 23 6.29 -10.82 -1.07
N PHE A 24 6.11 -10.37 -2.31
CA PHE A 24 6.98 -10.73 -3.41
C PHE A 24 7.84 -9.53 -3.81
N TRP A 25 9.09 -9.84 -4.12
CA TRP A 25 10.07 -8.91 -4.68
C TRP A 25 10.36 -9.31 -6.10
N THR A 26 10.29 -8.36 -7.01
CA THR A 26 10.56 -8.61 -8.42
C THR A 26 12.01 -8.29 -8.75
N VAL A 27 12.77 -9.30 -9.20
CA VAL A 27 14.12 -9.12 -9.74
C VAL A 27 14.00 -8.95 -11.25
N GLY A 28 14.31 -7.75 -11.73
CA GLY A 28 14.43 -7.46 -13.15
C GLY A 28 15.80 -7.85 -13.68
N PHE A 29 15.84 -8.32 -14.92
CA PHE A 29 17.08 -8.61 -15.62
C PHE A 29 17.17 -7.88 -16.95
N CYS A 30 18.38 -7.48 -17.30
CA CYS A 30 18.74 -7.16 -18.67
C CYS A 30 20.18 -7.57 -18.96
N GLY A 31 20.41 -8.18 -20.11
CA GLY A 31 21.73 -8.65 -20.52
C GLY A 31 22.02 -8.42 -21.99
N LYS A 32 23.19 -8.89 -22.43
CA LYS A 32 23.56 -8.85 -23.84
C LYS A 32 22.96 -10.01 -24.61
N ARG A 33 22.62 -9.70 -25.85
CA ARG A 33 22.14 -10.67 -26.85
C ARG A 33 23.23 -11.62 -27.33
N PHE A 34 24.46 -11.10 -27.40
CA PHE A 34 25.65 -11.84 -27.82
C PHE A 34 26.62 -11.87 -26.66
N LEU A 35 26.93 -13.07 -26.19
CA LEU A 35 27.80 -13.26 -25.04
C LEU A 35 29.30 -13.29 -25.43
N GLY A 36 29.61 -13.44 -26.72
CA GLY A 36 30.96 -13.39 -27.27
C GLY A 36 31.31 -14.68 -28.03
N PRO A 37 32.22 -14.62 -29.03
CA PRO A 37 32.55 -15.76 -29.89
C PRO A 37 33.65 -16.68 -29.34
N GLU A 38 34.19 -16.45 -28.13
CA GLU A 38 35.53 -16.99 -27.83
C GLU A 38 35.61 -18.42 -27.31
N VAL A 39 34.54 -19.10 -26.88
CA VAL A 39 34.58 -20.56 -26.63
C VAL A 39 33.17 -21.15 -26.74
N GLU A 40 32.96 -22.16 -27.59
CA GLU A 40 31.74 -22.98 -27.60
C GLU A 40 31.42 -23.46 -26.17
N GLY A 41 30.32 -22.95 -25.60
CA GLY A 41 29.81 -23.30 -24.26
C GLY A 41 30.50 -22.64 -23.06
N GLY A 42 31.63 -21.94 -23.24
CA GLY A 42 32.40 -21.35 -22.14
C GLY A 42 31.74 -20.11 -21.52
N ASP A 43 31.29 -19.17 -22.36
CA ASP A 43 30.72 -17.91 -21.88
C ASP A 43 29.28 -18.05 -21.37
N GLU A 44 28.47 -18.94 -21.97
CA GLU A 44 27.12 -19.19 -21.48
C GLU A 44 27.10 -19.82 -20.09
N ALA A 45 27.97 -20.82 -19.83
CA ALA A 45 28.08 -21.44 -18.52
C ALA A 45 28.54 -20.43 -17.45
N LYS A 46 29.48 -19.55 -17.82
CA LYS A 46 29.95 -18.44 -16.97
C LYS A 46 28.82 -17.45 -16.67
N VAL A 47 28.09 -17.00 -17.70
CA VAL A 47 26.98 -16.05 -17.57
C VAL A 47 25.84 -16.66 -16.76
N ARG A 48 25.48 -17.92 -17.03
CA ARG A 48 24.50 -18.68 -16.25
C ARG A 48 24.92 -18.78 -14.78
N GLY A 49 26.18 -19.08 -14.52
CA GLY A 49 26.74 -19.16 -13.17
C GLY A 49 26.62 -17.85 -12.39
N VAL A 50 26.93 -16.70 -13.01
CA VAL A 50 26.78 -15.40 -12.35
C VAL A 50 25.31 -15.01 -12.14
N ILE A 51 24.42 -15.32 -13.10
CA ILE A 51 22.98 -15.09 -12.94
C ILE A 51 22.43 -15.91 -11.76
N GLY A 52 22.78 -17.20 -11.70
CA GLY A 52 22.42 -18.07 -10.58
C GLY A 52 22.92 -17.55 -9.23
N ALA A 53 24.18 -17.10 -9.17
CA ALA A 53 24.75 -16.49 -7.96
C ALA A 53 23.99 -15.23 -7.52
N ALA A 54 23.60 -14.36 -8.48
CA ALA A 54 22.82 -13.16 -8.20
C ALA A 54 21.41 -13.49 -7.67
N LEU A 55 20.73 -14.45 -8.30
CA LEU A 55 19.41 -14.92 -7.85
C LEU A 55 19.48 -15.55 -6.46
N ASN A 56 20.51 -16.35 -6.17
CA ASN A 56 20.70 -16.97 -4.85
C ASN A 56 20.97 -15.91 -3.77
N TYR A 57 21.78 -14.89 -4.08
CA TYR A 57 22.01 -13.76 -3.19
C TYR A 57 20.71 -13.01 -2.85
N PHE A 58 19.89 -12.69 -3.87
CA PHE A 58 18.60 -12.05 -3.62
C PHE A 58 17.61 -12.97 -2.91
N GLN A 59 17.62 -14.27 -3.21
CA GLN A 59 16.72 -15.23 -2.56
C GLN A 59 17.02 -15.28 -1.06
N ALA A 60 18.30 -15.35 -0.69
CA ALA A 60 18.73 -15.29 0.70
C ALA A 60 18.27 -13.96 1.37
N ALA A 61 18.40 -12.84 0.67
CA ALA A 61 17.91 -11.55 1.16
C ALA A 61 16.38 -11.54 1.35
N ALA A 62 15.60 -12.04 0.40
CA ALA A 62 14.14 -12.13 0.49
C ALA A 62 13.69 -13.06 1.63
N VAL A 63 14.36 -14.21 1.81
CA VAL A 63 14.07 -15.15 2.90
C VAL A 63 14.29 -14.52 4.27
N ARG A 64 15.39 -13.78 4.47
CA ARG A 64 15.64 -13.01 5.72
C ARG A 64 14.54 -11.99 6.02
N GLN A 65 13.79 -11.61 5.00
CA GLN A 65 12.71 -10.63 5.08
C GLN A 65 11.30 -11.24 5.13
N ASN A 66 11.20 -12.57 5.23
CA ASN A 66 9.95 -13.33 5.10
C ASN A 66 9.19 -13.06 3.79
N ALA A 67 9.93 -12.90 2.70
CA ALA A 67 9.38 -12.64 1.38
C ALA A 67 9.76 -13.73 0.37
N ARG A 68 9.19 -13.64 -0.83
CA ARG A 68 9.51 -14.49 -1.98
C ARG A 68 10.05 -13.62 -3.12
N LEU A 69 10.73 -14.24 -4.07
CA LEU A 69 11.18 -13.59 -5.29
C LEU A 69 10.33 -13.99 -6.49
N THR A 70 10.25 -13.08 -7.44
CA THR A 70 9.89 -13.35 -8.83
C THR A 70 10.96 -12.80 -9.77
N GLY A 71 11.01 -13.35 -10.98
CA GLY A 71 11.80 -12.81 -12.08
C GLY A 71 10.95 -11.98 -13.04
N ILE A 72 11.54 -10.94 -13.64
CA ILE A 72 10.99 -10.28 -14.82
C ILE A 72 12.11 -9.99 -15.81
N SER A 73 11.90 -10.34 -17.07
CA SER A 73 12.83 -10.02 -18.15
C SER A 73 12.06 -10.00 -19.47
N SER A 74 12.77 -9.68 -20.55
CA SER A 74 12.31 -10.12 -21.86
C SER A 74 12.61 -11.60 -22.06
N ILE A 75 12.47 -12.11 -23.28
CA ILE A 75 13.06 -13.39 -23.67
C ILE A 75 14.04 -13.20 -24.83
N ALA A 76 14.72 -12.05 -24.86
CA ALA A 76 15.75 -11.78 -25.83
C ALA A 76 16.85 -12.84 -25.75
N ARG A 77 17.50 -13.14 -26.88
CA ARG A 77 18.60 -14.12 -26.90
C ARG A 77 19.72 -13.78 -25.91
N GLY A 78 20.55 -14.76 -25.61
CA GLY A 78 21.70 -14.58 -24.71
C GLY A 78 21.26 -14.46 -23.26
N GLY A 79 21.61 -13.36 -22.60
CA GLY A 79 21.43 -13.20 -21.15
C GLY A 79 19.99 -13.38 -20.65
N ASP A 80 18.99 -12.85 -21.39
CA ASP A 80 17.59 -12.86 -20.96
C ASP A 80 16.99 -14.29 -20.98
N VAL A 81 17.28 -15.10 -22.02
CA VAL A 81 16.94 -16.54 -22.04
C VAL A 81 17.63 -17.29 -20.89
N LEU A 82 18.92 -17.04 -20.66
CA LEU A 82 19.64 -17.67 -19.54
C LEU A 82 19.03 -17.30 -18.18
N PHE A 83 18.58 -16.06 -18.01
CA PHE A 83 17.88 -15.61 -16.81
C PHE A 83 16.53 -16.32 -16.62
N ALA A 84 15.73 -16.45 -17.68
CA ALA A 84 14.47 -17.17 -17.63
C ALA A 84 14.68 -18.66 -17.27
N GLN A 85 15.68 -19.31 -17.87
CA GLN A 85 16.07 -20.67 -17.54
C GLN A 85 16.51 -20.81 -16.07
N GLU A 86 17.31 -19.86 -15.55
CA GLU A 86 17.70 -19.87 -14.13
C GLU A 86 16.54 -19.56 -13.17
N CYS A 87 15.49 -18.86 -13.61
CA CYS A 87 14.26 -18.75 -12.83
C CYS A 87 13.55 -20.11 -12.73
N LEU A 88 13.51 -20.88 -13.81
CA LEU A 88 12.80 -22.17 -13.88
C LEU A 88 13.58 -23.34 -13.28
N ARG A 89 14.92 -23.31 -13.30
CA ARG A 89 15.79 -24.48 -13.03
C ARG A 89 15.57 -25.13 -11.67
N GLY A 90 15.36 -24.36 -10.60
CA GLY A 90 15.25 -24.86 -9.21
C GLY A 90 16.39 -25.80 -8.81
N ASP A 91 17.44 -25.32 -8.13
CA ASP A 91 18.66 -26.08 -7.85
C ASP A 91 18.65 -26.86 -6.51
N GLY A 92 17.47 -27.12 -5.95
CA GLY A 92 17.27 -27.79 -4.65
C GLY A 92 17.51 -26.89 -3.44
N GLU A 93 18.47 -25.95 -3.53
CA GLU A 93 18.65 -24.88 -2.53
C GLU A 93 17.63 -23.75 -2.71
N ARG A 94 17.36 -23.38 -3.96
CA ARG A 94 16.36 -22.37 -4.35
C ARG A 94 15.20 -23.04 -5.10
N PRO A 95 13.94 -22.81 -4.68
CA PRO A 95 12.78 -23.25 -5.47
C PRO A 95 12.71 -22.47 -6.79
N PRO A 96 12.11 -23.04 -7.86
CA PRO A 96 11.81 -22.29 -9.07
C PRO A 96 11.11 -20.96 -8.75
N LEU A 97 11.54 -19.90 -9.39
CA LEU A 97 10.98 -18.57 -9.22
C LEU A 97 9.84 -18.38 -10.23
N PRO A 98 8.66 -17.94 -9.79
CA PRO A 98 7.66 -17.43 -10.73
C PRO A 98 8.29 -16.31 -11.54
N TRP A 99 8.18 -16.36 -12.86
CA TRP A 99 8.76 -15.34 -13.73
C TRP A 99 7.77 -14.81 -14.76
N LYS A 100 7.92 -13.53 -15.09
CA LYS A 100 7.12 -12.77 -16.05
C LYS A 100 7.97 -12.43 -17.26
N CYS A 101 7.41 -12.62 -18.45
CA CYS A 101 8.01 -12.19 -19.70
C CYS A 101 7.37 -10.89 -20.19
N VAL A 102 8.18 -9.91 -20.60
CA VAL A 102 7.72 -8.70 -21.30
C VAL A 102 8.23 -8.74 -22.73
N LEU A 103 7.33 -8.63 -23.70
CA LEU A 103 7.63 -8.67 -25.12
C LEU A 103 7.28 -7.32 -25.77
N PRO A 104 8.16 -6.78 -26.63
CA PRO A 104 7.89 -5.53 -27.33
C PRO A 104 6.77 -5.65 -28.38
N PHE A 105 6.55 -6.86 -28.91
CA PHE A 105 5.51 -7.17 -29.90
C PHE A 105 5.14 -8.66 -29.83
N GLU A 106 4.26 -9.12 -30.73
CA GLU A 106 3.70 -10.47 -30.76
C GLU A 106 4.77 -11.56 -30.70
N GLN A 107 4.47 -12.65 -29.97
CA GLN A 107 5.42 -13.69 -29.58
C GLN A 107 6.12 -14.34 -30.77
N ASP A 108 5.38 -14.80 -31.78
CA ASP A 108 5.99 -15.46 -32.94
C ASP A 108 6.80 -14.49 -33.80
N GLY A 109 6.34 -13.24 -33.91
CA GLY A 109 7.13 -12.15 -34.48
C GLY A 109 8.45 -11.93 -33.74
N PHE A 110 8.41 -11.91 -32.40
CA PHE A 110 9.57 -11.70 -31.54
C PHE A 110 10.59 -12.84 -31.66
N LEU A 111 10.15 -14.09 -31.54
CA LEU A 111 11.03 -15.26 -31.60
C LEU A 111 11.74 -15.33 -32.95
N ARG A 112 11.03 -15.11 -34.06
CA ARG A 112 11.65 -15.05 -35.40
C ARG A 112 12.65 -13.91 -35.54
N GLN A 113 12.32 -12.74 -35.01
CA GLN A 113 13.19 -11.56 -35.14
C GLN A 113 14.46 -11.69 -34.30
N ASP A 114 14.38 -12.20 -33.07
CA ASP A 114 15.48 -12.15 -32.11
C ASP A 114 16.29 -13.45 -31.96
N LEU A 115 15.68 -14.60 -32.26
CA LEU A 115 16.33 -15.92 -32.09
C LEU A 115 16.76 -16.57 -33.41
N GLU A 116 16.16 -16.21 -34.55
CA GLU A 116 16.49 -16.82 -35.86
C GLU A 116 17.51 -16.00 -36.66
N LYS A 117 17.99 -14.87 -36.13
CA LYS A 117 18.97 -13.99 -36.79
C LYS A 117 20.26 -13.89 -35.97
N ASP A 118 21.41 -13.68 -36.59
CA ASP A 118 22.71 -13.43 -35.95
C ASP A 118 22.93 -11.93 -35.62
N GLU A 119 24.18 -11.52 -35.31
CA GLU A 119 24.54 -10.12 -34.99
C GLU A 119 24.40 -9.18 -36.18
N GLU A 120 24.68 -9.71 -37.36
CA GLU A 120 24.56 -9.01 -38.63
C GLU A 120 23.14 -9.10 -39.22
N GLY A 121 22.19 -9.68 -38.49
CA GLY A 121 20.79 -9.84 -38.90
C GLY A 121 20.58 -10.93 -39.96
N ARG A 122 21.58 -11.76 -40.24
CA ARG A 122 21.49 -12.91 -41.16
C ARG A 122 20.74 -14.04 -40.48
N VAL A 123 19.96 -14.78 -41.26
CA VAL A 123 19.22 -15.93 -40.75
C VAL A 123 20.20 -17.04 -40.32
N LEU A 124 20.06 -17.52 -39.09
CA LEU A 124 20.84 -18.62 -38.55
C LEU A 124 20.52 -19.93 -39.29
N PRO A 125 21.40 -20.94 -39.24
CA PRO A 125 21.07 -22.29 -39.67
C PRO A 125 19.76 -22.76 -39.02
N VAL A 126 18.90 -23.44 -39.79
CA VAL A 126 17.56 -23.84 -39.36
C VAL A 126 17.59 -24.64 -38.04
N GLU A 127 18.58 -25.51 -37.88
CA GLU A 127 18.74 -26.33 -36.67
C GLU A 127 19.07 -25.47 -35.43
N GLU A 128 19.95 -24.49 -35.59
CA GLU A 128 20.34 -23.59 -34.50
C GLU A 128 19.19 -22.65 -34.11
N GLY A 129 18.51 -22.07 -35.11
CA GLY A 129 17.32 -21.24 -34.88
C GLY A 129 16.20 -22.04 -34.21
N ALA A 130 15.98 -23.29 -34.64
CA ALA A 130 14.99 -24.18 -34.04
C ALA A 130 15.33 -24.55 -32.59
N LEU A 131 16.61 -24.81 -32.28
CA LEU A 131 17.07 -25.10 -30.93
C LEU A 131 16.82 -23.90 -30.00
N ARG A 132 17.30 -22.71 -30.37
CA ARG A 132 17.13 -21.48 -29.59
C ARG A 132 15.66 -21.10 -29.43
N GLY A 133 14.89 -21.21 -30.52
CA GLY A 133 13.44 -21.01 -30.50
C GLY A 133 12.72 -22.00 -29.58
N GLY A 134 13.15 -23.26 -29.56
CA GLY A 134 12.63 -24.29 -28.66
C GLY A 134 12.88 -23.96 -27.19
N GLU A 135 14.10 -23.55 -26.84
CA GLU A 135 14.45 -23.16 -25.48
C GLU A 135 13.68 -21.93 -24.98
N ALA A 136 13.55 -20.90 -25.83
CA ALA A 136 12.78 -19.70 -25.49
C ALA A 136 11.29 -20.01 -25.33
N ARG A 137 10.71 -20.87 -26.19
CA ARG A 137 9.32 -21.34 -26.04
C ARG A 137 9.12 -22.11 -24.74
N ALA A 138 10.03 -23.02 -24.40
CA ALA A 138 9.97 -23.73 -23.12
C ALA A 138 10.01 -22.78 -21.92
N CYS A 139 10.80 -21.70 -22.01
CA CYS A 139 10.79 -20.66 -20.99
C CYS A 139 9.43 -19.95 -20.90
N LEU A 140 8.90 -19.51 -22.06
CA LEU A 140 7.61 -18.81 -22.16
C LEU A 140 6.45 -19.66 -21.62
N GLU A 141 6.45 -20.97 -21.87
CA GLU A 141 5.48 -21.91 -21.30
C GLU A 141 5.56 -21.99 -19.76
N GLY A 142 6.76 -21.76 -19.20
CA GLY A 142 6.98 -21.68 -17.75
C GLY A 142 6.72 -20.29 -17.14
N ALA A 143 6.42 -19.26 -17.95
CA ALA A 143 6.11 -17.92 -17.45
C ALA A 143 4.68 -17.89 -16.88
N PHE A 144 4.49 -17.25 -15.72
CA PHE A 144 3.13 -17.08 -15.17
C PHE A 144 2.34 -15.99 -15.90
N GLU A 145 3.04 -15.07 -16.58
CA GLU A 145 2.46 -13.97 -17.33
C GLU A 145 3.38 -13.60 -18.50
N ILE A 146 2.80 -13.42 -19.68
CA ILE A 146 3.46 -12.87 -20.87
C ILE A 146 2.75 -11.56 -21.22
N LEU A 147 3.45 -10.45 -21.04
CA LEU A 147 2.94 -9.11 -21.36
C LEU A 147 3.48 -8.66 -22.71
N VAL A 148 2.60 -8.44 -23.69
CA VAL A 148 2.96 -7.88 -25.00
C VAL A 148 2.57 -6.41 -25.04
N LEU A 149 3.54 -5.52 -25.31
CA LEU A 149 3.30 -4.06 -25.34
C LEU A 149 2.76 -3.57 -26.69
N GLY A 150 3.20 -4.18 -27.79
CA GLY A 150 2.79 -3.82 -29.14
C GLY A 150 1.35 -4.22 -29.50
N ALA A 151 0.74 -3.47 -30.42
CA ALA A 151 -0.59 -3.80 -30.94
C ALA A 151 -0.60 -5.17 -31.65
N PRO A 152 -1.68 -5.97 -31.53
CA PRO A 152 -1.78 -7.26 -32.21
C PRO A 152 -1.58 -7.12 -33.72
N GLY A 153 -0.68 -7.94 -34.29
CA GLY A 153 -0.41 -7.98 -35.73
C GLY A 153 0.56 -6.92 -36.26
N ALA A 154 1.03 -5.99 -35.41
CA ALA A 154 2.11 -5.07 -35.77
C ALA A 154 3.47 -5.78 -35.60
N VAL A 155 3.89 -6.56 -36.60
CA VAL A 155 5.29 -6.96 -36.74
C VAL A 155 5.93 -5.93 -37.67
N PRO A 156 6.82 -5.05 -37.18
CA PRO A 156 7.46 -4.10 -38.06
C PRO A 156 8.37 -4.87 -39.04
N GLU A 157 8.04 -4.86 -40.34
CA GLU A 157 8.76 -5.64 -41.36
C GLU A 157 10.16 -5.09 -41.67
N ARG A 158 10.56 -3.95 -41.08
CA ARG A 158 11.87 -3.33 -41.24
C ARG A 158 12.43 -2.88 -39.90
N GLU A 159 13.76 -2.81 -39.84
CA GLU A 159 14.55 -2.24 -38.74
C GLU A 159 14.32 -0.72 -38.67
N THR A 160 13.08 -0.35 -38.33
CA THR A 160 12.62 1.01 -38.18
C THR A 160 12.95 1.49 -36.77
N THR A 161 13.00 2.81 -36.62
CA THR A 161 13.01 3.49 -35.32
C THR A 161 11.91 2.98 -34.37
N GLU A 162 10.83 2.41 -34.89
CA GLU A 162 9.73 1.83 -34.13
C GLU A 162 10.12 0.54 -33.41
N ILE A 163 10.90 -0.35 -34.05
CA ILE A 163 11.42 -1.57 -33.37
C ILE A 163 12.28 -1.16 -32.19
N VAL A 164 13.21 -0.22 -32.41
CA VAL A 164 14.09 0.27 -31.34
C VAL A 164 13.28 0.90 -30.22
N ALA A 165 12.26 1.70 -30.55
CA ALA A 165 11.34 2.28 -29.55
C ALA A 165 10.59 1.20 -28.76
N ALA A 166 10.08 0.15 -29.42
CA ALA A 166 9.37 -0.94 -28.76
C ALA A 166 10.29 -1.74 -27.80
N TYR A 167 11.53 -2.01 -28.20
CA TYR A 167 12.53 -2.63 -27.30
C TYR A 167 12.86 -1.74 -26.11
N MET A 168 12.99 -0.43 -26.33
CA MET A 168 13.24 0.53 -25.26
C MET A 168 12.07 0.62 -24.28
N GLU A 169 10.84 0.66 -24.79
CA GLU A 169 9.61 0.64 -23.98
C GLU A 169 9.52 -0.65 -23.16
N CYS A 170 9.81 -1.81 -23.78
CA CYS A 170 9.91 -3.09 -23.09
C CYS A 170 10.95 -3.04 -21.96
N GLY A 171 12.14 -2.52 -22.22
CA GLY A 171 13.18 -2.35 -21.21
C GLY A 171 12.75 -1.43 -20.06
N TYR A 172 12.14 -0.28 -20.35
CA TYR A 172 11.64 0.61 -19.31
C TYR A 172 10.53 -0.03 -18.49
N ARG A 173 9.63 -0.79 -19.13
CA ARG A 173 8.59 -1.54 -18.41
C ARG A 173 9.18 -2.56 -17.43
N ILE A 174 10.21 -3.29 -17.84
CA ILE A 174 10.94 -4.24 -16.96
C ILE A 174 11.51 -3.51 -15.75
N VAL A 175 12.18 -2.37 -15.96
CA VAL A 175 12.76 -1.57 -14.87
C VAL A 175 11.69 -0.98 -13.96
N ASP A 176 10.57 -0.53 -14.53
CA ASP A 176 9.46 0.03 -13.77
C ASP A 176 8.80 -1.03 -12.89
N GLU A 177 8.67 -2.27 -13.37
CA GLU A 177 8.10 -3.43 -12.68
C GLU A 177 9.07 -4.11 -11.70
N ALA A 178 10.37 -3.90 -11.83
CA ALA A 178 11.38 -4.45 -10.92
C ALA A 178 11.48 -3.68 -9.59
N ASP A 179 11.73 -4.42 -8.50
CA ASP A 179 12.19 -3.86 -7.23
C ASP A 179 13.72 -3.71 -7.21
N VAL A 180 14.43 -4.62 -7.86
CA VAL A 180 15.89 -4.62 -8.03
C VAL A 180 16.24 -5.06 -9.45
N MET A 181 17.30 -4.50 -10.03
CA MET A 181 17.80 -4.87 -11.35
C MET A 181 19.11 -5.65 -11.28
N ILE A 182 19.25 -6.64 -12.16
CA ILE A 182 20.53 -7.25 -12.55
C ILE A 182 20.84 -6.73 -13.96
N CYS A 183 21.99 -6.08 -14.12
CA CYS A 183 22.43 -5.55 -15.41
C CYS A 183 23.75 -6.21 -15.80
N LEU A 184 23.71 -7.03 -16.86
CA LEU A 184 24.89 -7.72 -17.40
C LEU A 184 25.49 -6.92 -18.56
N LEU A 185 26.64 -6.30 -18.31
CA LEU A 185 27.26 -5.29 -19.17
C LEU A 185 28.60 -5.77 -19.73
N ARG A 186 29.00 -5.18 -20.86
CA ARG A 186 30.38 -5.28 -21.34
C ARG A 186 31.31 -4.42 -20.49
N ASN A 187 32.61 -4.68 -20.55
CA ASN A 187 33.61 -3.99 -19.72
C ASN A 187 33.61 -2.47 -19.95
N ASP A 188 33.51 -2.01 -21.19
CA ASP A 188 33.46 -0.59 -21.54
C ASP A 188 32.21 0.09 -20.95
N GLU A 189 31.04 -0.55 -21.06
CA GLU A 189 29.78 -0.03 -20.51
C GLU A 189 29.76 -0.03 -18.98
N PHE A 190 30.34 -1.08 -18.36
CA PHE A 190 30.49 -1.19 -16.92
C PHE A 190 31.36 -0.04 -16.39
N LEU A 191 32.50 0.22 -17.05
CA LEU A 191 33.38 1.34 -16.71
C LEU A 191 32.72 2.70 -16.98
N GLU A 192 31.92 2.82 -18.05
CA GLU A 192 31.16 4.04 -18.38
C GLU A 192 30.16 4.39 -17.25
N LEU A 193 29.39 3.41 -16.76
CA LEU A 193 28.48 3.61 -15.62
C LEU A 193 29.22 3.85 -14.31
N ALA A 194 30.36 3.18 -14.12
CA ALA A 194 31.19 3.35 -12.94
C ALA A 194 31.74 4.78 -12.83
N ALA A 195 32.13 5.38 -13.96
CA ALA A 195 32.66 6.74 -14.02
C ALA A 195 31.57 7.82 -13.87
N ALA A 196 30.37 7.58 -14.42
CA ALA A 196 29.27 8.56 -14.47
C ALA A 196 28.65 8.90 -13.10
N THR A 197 28.91 8.09 -12.08
CA THR A 197 28.25 8.13 -10.79
C THR A 197 29.12 8.68 -9.67
N ASN A 198 30.40 8.98 -9.95
CA ASN A 198 31.29 9.63 -9.00
C ASN A 198 31.01 11.15 -9.01
N PRO A 199 30.47 11.75 -7.92
CA PRO A 199 30.01 13.14 -7.90
C PRO A 199 31.10 14.23 -7.98
N GLY A 200 32.29 13.89 -8.50
CA GLY A 200 33.43 14.81 -8.64
C GLY A 200 34.17 14.71 -9.97
N THR A 201 33.75 13.88 -10.93
CA THR A 201 34.39 13.81 -12.25
C THR A 201 33.76 14.85 -13.19
N GLU A 202 34.58 15.66 -13.88
CA GLU A 202 34.14 16.66 -14.88
C GLU A 202 33.22 16.07 -15.96
N VAL A 203 33.32 14.76 -16.19
CA VAL A 203 32.46 13.98 -17.10
C VAL A 203 30.98 14.07 -16.71
N SER A 204 30.67 14.19 -15.41
CA SER A 204 29.29 14.32 -14.91
C SER A 204 28.60 15.64 -15.31
N GLN A 205 29.34 16.67 -15.73
CA GLN A 205 28.78 18.01 -15.99
C GLN A 205 28.53 18.33 -17.48
N ARG A 206 29.14 17.59 -18.42
CA ARG A 206 29.13 17.98 -19.85
C ARG A 206 28.20 17.21 -20.77
N ARG A 207 27.53 16.15 -20.32
CA ARG A 207 26.56 15.42 -21.17
C ARG A 207 25.20 15.38 -20.51
N ASN A 208 24.19 15.83 -21.25
CA ASN A 208 22.80 15.61 -20.91
C ASN A 208 22.59 14.08 -20.84
N PRO A 209 22.30 13.49 -19.67
CA PRO A 209 22.21 12.03 -19.51
C PRO A 209 21.10 11.39 -20.37
N LEU A 210 20.23 12.21 -20.97
CA LEU A 210 19.13 11.80 -21.84
C LEU A 210 19.49 11.81 -23.34
N GLU A 211 20.63 12.39 -23.75
CA GLU A 211 21.10 12.33 -25.14
C GLU A 211 21.86 11.03 -25.40
N ILE A 212 21.12 9.92 -25.42
CA ILE A 212 21.66 8.60 -25.80
C ILE A 212 21.49 8.46 -27.31
N PRO A 213 22.57 8.28 -28.09
CA PRO A 213 22.45 7.90 -29.49
C PRO A 213 21.62 6.61 -29.57
N CYS A 214 20.55 6.59 -30.39
CA CYS A 214 19.70 5.40 -30.57
C CYS A 214 20.51 4.13 -30.95
N SER A 215 21.72 4.29 -31.48
CA SER A 215 22.66 3.20 -31.78
C SER A 215 23.27 2.51 -30.54
N LYS A 216 23.04 3.03 -29.32
CA LYS A 216 23.37 2.39 -28.03
C LYS A 216 22.13 1.94 -27.26
N ALA A 217 20.98 1.80 -27.92
CA ALA A 217 19.77 1.25 -27.31
C ALA A 217 20.02 -0.20 -26.85
N GLY A 218 19.80 -0.49 -25.56
CA GLY A 218 20.07 -1.81 -24.98
C GLY A 218 20.29 -1.78 -23.48
N THR A 219 21.03 -2.77 -22.98
CA THR A 219 21.28 -3.01 -21.54
C THR A 219 21.81 -1.79 -20.80
N LEU A 220 22.71 -1.01 -21.41
CA LEU A 220 23.26 0.22 -20.83
C LEU A 220 22.17 1.27 -20.58
N ALA A 221 21.23 1.45 -21.51
CA ALA A 221 20.14 2.42 -21.37
C ALA A 221 19.17 2.01 -20.25
N MET A 222 18.84 0.72 -20.13
CA MET A 222 18.05 0.18 -19.02
C MET A 222 18.76 0.37 -17.68
N ALA A 223 20.07 0.09 -17.61
CA ALA A 223 20.86 0.29 -16.40
C ALA A 223 20.88 1.77 -15.96
N ARG A 224 21.03 2.71 -16.92
CA ARG A 224 20.92 4.15 -16.65
C ARG A 224 19.54 4.53 -16.14
N TYR A 225 18.49 4.05 -16.78
CA TYR A 225 17.11 4.33 -16.38
C TYR A 225 16.83 3.81 -14.96
N ALA A 226 17.28 2.59 -14.65
CA ALA A 226 17.17 2.01 -13.32
C ALA A 226 17.94 2.82 -12.26
N ILE A 227 19.18 3.23 -12.56
CA ILE A 227 19.99 4.06 -11.67
C ILE A 227 19.33 5.43 -11.45
N ALA A 228 18.86 6.09 -12.51
CA ALA A 228 18.18 7.37 -12.45
C ALA A 228 16.86 7.29 -11.67
N GLY A 229 16.10 6.22 -11.86
CA GLY A 229 14.90 5.87 -11.09
C GLY A 229 15.18 5.43 -9.65
N ARG A 230 16.43 5.50 -9.20
CA ARG A 230 16.90 5.09 -7.86
C ARG A 230 16.55 3.64 -7.52
N ARG A 231 16.49 2.77 -8.53
CA ARG A 231 16.32 1.33 -8.33
C ARG A 231 17.65 0.75 -7.86
N PRO A 232 17.67 -0.11 -6.82
CA PRO A 232 18.82 -0.93 -6.51
C PRO A 232 19.23 -1.74 -7.74
N CYS A 233 20.50 -1.71 -8.12
CA CYS A 233 21.01 -2.41 -9.29
C CYS A 233 22.30 -3.16 -8.95
N ILE A 234 22.42 -4.41 -9.38
CA ILE A 234 23.70 -5.13 -9.44
C ILE A 234 24.22 -5.03 -10.87
N LEU A 235 25.35 -4.35 -11.03
CA LEU A 235 26.08 -4.27 -12.28
C LEU A 235 27.08 -5.43 -12.33
N LEU A 236 27.04 -6.20 -13.41
CA LEU A 236 27.91 -7.34 -13.65
C LEU A 236 28.72 -7.07 -14.91
N ASN A 237 30.06 -7.15 -14.81
CA ASN A 237 30.95 -7.08 -15.97
C ASN A 237 31.13 -8.48 -16.57
N MET A 238 30.55 -8.76 -17.73
CA MET A 238 30.60 -10.09 -18.33
C MET A 238 32.00 -10.51 -18.80
N ASP A 239 32.84 -9.53 -19.15
CA ASP A 239 34.17 -9.80 -19.68
C ASP A 239 35.18 -10.04 -18.53
N ALA A 240 34.81 -9.74 -17.28
CA ALA A 240 35.64 -10.03 -16.12
C ALA A 240 35.80 -11.55 -15.92
N VAL A 241 36.96 -12.00 -15.43
CA VAL A 241 37.22 -13.42 -15.15
C VAL A 241 36.19 -14.00 -14.18
N SER A 242 35.80 -13.22 -13.17
CA SER A 242 34.75 -13.56 -12.22
C SER A 242 33.74 -12.41 -12.09
N PRO A 243 32.71 -12.36 -12.97
CA PRO A 243 31.73 -11.27 -13.00
C PRO A 243 31.05 -11.02 -11.64
N TRP A 244 30.83 -12.07 -10.85
CA TRP A 244 30.24 -11.97 -9.52
C TRP A 244 31.17 -11.28 -8.50
N GLN A 245 32.47 -11.56 -8.55
CA GLN A 245 33.44 -10.98 -7.63
C GLN A 245 33.71 -9.50 -7.94
N THR A 246 33.63 -9.12 -9.21
CA THR A 246 33.78 -7.73 -9.67
C THR A 246 32.47 -6.96 -9.72
N ARG A 247 31.39 -7.50 -9.16
CA ARG A 247 30.07 -6.86 -9.19
C ARG A 247 30.10 -5.52 -8.46
N GLU A 248 29.31 -4.57 -8.96
CA GLU A 248 29.10 -3.30 -8.29
C GLU A 248 27.61 -3.14 -7.96
N MET A 249 27.32 -2.64 -6.75
CA MET A 249 25.94 -2.37 -6.34
C MET A 249 25.66 -0.87 -6.37
N ARG A 250 24.60 -0.47 -7.09
CA ARG A 250 24.16 0.92 -7.23
C ARG A 250 22.83 1.13 -6.53
N ASN A 251 22.64 2.35 -6.00
CA ASN A 251 21.52 2.71 -5.13
C ASN A 251 21.32 1.71 -4.00
N ASP A 252 22.43 1.25 -3.41
CA ASP A 252 22.39 0.28 -2.32
C ASP A 252 21.62 0.88 -1.12
N PRO A 253 20.45 0.33 -0.77
CA PRO A 253 19.68 0.83 0.37
C PRO A 253 20.43 0.62 1.69
N GLU A 254 21.40 -0.29 1.76
CA GLU A 254 22.24 -0.51 2.95
C GLU A 254 23.21 0.65 3.21
N ALA A 255 23.66 1.33 2.14
CA ALA A 255 24.55 2.48 2.23
C ALA A 255 23.82 3.81 2.56
N GLY A 256 22.48 3.79 2.60
CA GLY A 256 21.65 4.97 2.84
C GLY A 256 21.56 5.42 4.31
N ARG A 257 21.05 6.65 4.54
CA ARG A 257 20.90 7.32 5.86
C ARG A 257 20.15 6.51 6.93
N HIS A 258 19.44 5.45 6.56
CA HIS A 258 18.64 4.65 7.49
C HIS A 258 19.41 3.48 8.11
N GLY A 259 20.66 3.20 7.70
CA GLY A 259 21.58 2.31 8.41
C GLY A 259 21.07 0.89 8.63
N ARG A 260 20.13 0.40 7.82
CA ARG A 260 19.58 -0.96 7.94
C ARG A 260 20.41 -1.93 7.11
N ALA A 261 21.61 -2.23 7.60
CA ALA A 261 22.45 -3.29 7.04
C ALA A 261 21.65 -4.59 6.86
N GLY A 262 21.80 -5.25 5.71
CA GLY A 262 21.08 -6.48 5.36
C GLY A 262 19.67 -6.31 4.75
N CYS A 263 19.18 -5.07 4.55
CA CYS A 263 17.84 -4.80 3.99
C CYS A 263 17.89 -4.30 2.55
N LEU A 264 18.38 -5.15 1.64
CA LEU A 264 18.41 -4.88 0.19
C LEU A 264 17.04 -4.53 -0.41
N PHE A 265 16.01 -5.10 0.21
CA PHE A 265 14.63 -4.98 -0.17
C PHE A 265 13.92 -4.16 0.92
N TYR A 266 13.58 -2.90 0.67
CA TYR A 266 12.82 -2.14 1.65
C TYR A 266 11.92 -1.12 0.97
N ASP A 267 10.68 -1.02 1.46
CA ASP A 267 9.88 0.20 1.30
C ASP A 267 9.49 0.71 2.68
N GLU A 268 9.21 2.01 2.75
CA GLU A 268 8.95 2.70 4.01
C GLU A 268 7.61 2.32 4.66
N ILE A 269 6.68 1.69 3.93
CA ILE A 269 5.28 1.60 4.33
C ILE A 269 4.78 0.15 4.43
N VAL A 270 4.69 -0.56 3.31
CA VAL A 270 4.19 -1.92 3.16
C VAL A 270 5.01 -2.89 4.00
N THR A 271 6.33 -2.96 3.80
CA THR A 271 7.17 -3.97 4.49
C THR A 271 7.09 -3.86 6.03
N PRO A 272 7.23 -2.67 6.65
CA PRO A 272 7.07 -2.52 8.10
C PRO A 272 5.69 -2.90 8.61
N LEU A 273 4.63 -2.52 7.90
CA LEU A 273 3.26 -2.77 8.34
C LEU A 273 2.86 -4.24 8.22
N VAL A 274 3.26 -4.91 7.14
CA VAL A 274 3.06 -6.36 6.97
C VAL A 274 3.81 -7.12 8.07
N ARG A 275 5.08 -6.79 8.35
CA ARG A 275 5.84 -7.42 9.45
C ARG A 275 5.25 -7.16 10.83
N ARG A 276 4.76 -5.94 11.09
CA ARG A 276 4.03 -5.66 12.34
C ARG A 276 2.80 -6.54 12.45
N CYS A 277 2.07 -6.74 11.36
CA CYS A 277 0.92 -7.65 11.35
C CYS A 277 1.31 -9.10 11.64
N GLU A 278 2.48 -9.56 11.19
CA GLU A 278 2.98 -10.91 11.50
C GLU A 278 3.17 -11.13 13.01
N GLY A 279 3.71 -10.14 13.72
CA GLY A 279 4.03 -10.26 15.15
C GLY A 279 2.95 -9.80 16.14
N ALA A 280 2.01 -8.92 15.75
CA ALA A 280 1.23 -8.13 16.72
C ALA A 280 -0.10 -8.73 17.20
N LEU A 281 -0.62 -9.81 16.62
CA LEU A 281 -1.97 -10.31 16.96
C LEU A 281 -2.01 -11.83 17.18
N PRO A 282 -2.35 -12.31 18.39
CA PRO A 282 -2.62 -13.71 18.60
C PRO A 282 -3.82 -14.14 17.75
N ALA A 283 -3.72 -15.32 17.12
CA ALA A 283 -4.68 -15.84 16.14
C ALA A 283 -6.13 -15.95 16.65
N GLY A 284 -6.38 -15.78 17.95
CA GLY A 284 -7.70 -15.87 18.58
C GLY A 284 -8.62 -14.65 18.38
N ILE A 285 -8.20 -13.58 17.69
CA ILE A 285 -9.06 -12.44 17.30
C ILE A 285 -9.30 -12.44 15.77
N ILE A 286 -9.33 -13.63 15.15
CA ILE A 286 -10.08 -13.78 13.90
C ILE A 286 -11.52 -13.95 14.38
N ALA A 287 -12.26 -12.85 14.42
CA ALA A 287 -13.63 -12.83 14.94
C ALA A 287 -14.44 -13.97 14.30
N ASP A 288 -15.03 -14.81 15.16
CA ASP A 288 -15.88 -15.94 14.77
C ASP A 288 -16.82 -15.53 13.63
N GLY A 289 -16.57 -16.10 12.44
CA GLY A 289 -17.56 -16.18 11.37
C GLY A 289 -18.01 -14.86 10.75
N GLY A 290 -17.17 -13.82 10.70
CA GLY A 290 -17.44 -12.75 9.72
C GLY A 290 -17.54 -13.38 8.33
N ASP A 291 -18.70 -13.26 7.67
CA ASP A 291 -19.02 -13.95 6.42
C ASP A 291 -17.82 -13.90 5.48
N MET A 292 -17.14 -15.04 5.32
CA MET A 292 -16.07 -15.18 4.34
C MET A 292 -16.67 -14.72 3.01
N PRO A 293 -16.03 -13.80 2.29
CA PRO A 293 -16.55 -13.39 1.00
C PRO A 293 -16.76 -14.66 0.16
N GLN A 294 -17.99 -14.85 -0.31
CA GLN A 294 -18.41 -16.06 -1.00
C GLN A 294 -17.44 -16.40 -2.16
N GLY A 295 -17.09 -17.69 -2.32
CA GLY A 295 -16.15 -18.17 -3.33
C GLY A 295 -15.19 -19.25 -2.79
N PRO A 296 -14.35 -19.86 -3.65
CA PRO A 296 -13.37 -20.85 -3.24
C PRO A 296 -12.39 -20.26 -2.21
N VAL A 297 -12.10 -21.01 -1.15
CA VAL A 297 -11.12 -20.63 -0.12
C VAL A 297 -9.81 -21.31 -0.47
N THR A 298 -8.86 -20.51 -0.93
CA THR A 298 -7.51 -20.95 -1.30
C THR A 298 -6.53 -20.47 -0.24
N VAL A 299 -5.34 -21.08 -0.15
CA VAL A 299 -4.33 -20.70 0.85
C VAL A 299 -3.91 -19.24 0.68
N PHE A 300 -3.77 -18.77 -0.57
CA PHE A 300 -3.44 -17.38 -0.86
C PHE A 300 -4.54 -16.42 -0.40
N ARG A 301 -5.81 -16.73 -0.71
CA ARG A 301 -6.95 -15.93 -0.30
C ARG A 301 -7.11 -15.88 1.22
N GLU A 302 -6.92 -17.01 1.91
CA GLU A 302 -6.95 -17.08 3.38
C GLU A 302 -5.83 -16.22 3.99
N SER A 303 -4.60 -16.33 3.47
CA SER A 303 -3.47 -15.53 3.95
C SER A 303 -3.71 -14.02 3.78
N LEU A 304 -4.33 -13.62 2.66
CA LEU A 304 -4.68 -12.23 2.37
C LEU A 304 -5.80 -11.72 3.27
N LEU A 305 -6.80 -12.54 3.58
CA LEU A 305 -7.84 -12.20 4.55
C LEU A 305 -7.27 -11.97 5.94
N VAL A 306 -6.38 -12.87 6.40
CA VAL A 306 -5.70 -12.72 7.68
C VAL A 306 -4.89 -11.42 7.72
N LEU A 307 -4.17 -11.10 6.64
CA LEU A 307 -3.46 -9.83 6.52
C LEU A 307 -4.42 -8.63 6.58
N GLN A 308 -5.51 -8.66 5.82
CA GLN A 308 -6.53 -7.61 5.78
C GLN A 308 -7.10 -7.32 7.17
N GLN A 309 -7.45 -8.37 7.92
CA GLN A 309 -7.98 -8.24 9.27
C GLN A 309 -6.94 -7.67 10.24
N ARG A 310 -5.69 -8.14 10.17
CA ARG A 310 -4.59 -7.64 11.01
C ARG A 310 -4.28 -6.17 10.73
N LEU A 311 -4.23 -5.76 9.45
CA LEU A 311 -4.08 -4.37 9.06
C LEU A 311 -5.25 -3.51 9.55
N GLY A 312 -6.48 -4.02 9.47
CA GLY A 312 -7.67 -3.37 10.03
C GLY A 312 -7.61 -3.21 11.56
N GLY A 313 -7.11 -4.23 12.26
CA GLY A 313 -6.85 -4.20 13.70
C GLY A 313 -5.80 -3.15 14.07
N LEU A 314 -4.67 -3.15 13.36
CA LEU A 314 -3.58 -2.20 13.52
C LEU A 314 -4.03 -0.76 13.26
N ALA A 315 -4.80 -0.53 12.19
CA ALA A 315 -5.40 0.76 11.88
C ALA A 315 -6.33 1.23 13.01
N ASN A 316 -7.16 0.33 13.57
CA ASN A 316 -8.03 0.68 14.69
C ASN A 316 -7.25 1.00 15.98
N HIS A 317 -6.13 0.32 16.23
CA HIS A 317 -5.24 0.58 17.36
C HIS A 317 -4.63 1.98 17.26
N HIS A 318 -3.95 2.27 16.15
CA HIS A 318 -3.33 3.57 15.91
C HIS A 318 -4.37 4.71 15.88
N ARG A 319 -5.58 4.48 15.34
CA ARG A 319 -6.68 5.45 15.42
C ARG A 319 -7.06 5.76 16.87
N LYS A 320 -7.19 4.74 17.73
CA LYS A 320 -7.56 4.93 19.14
C LYS A 320 -6.47 5.72 19.87
N GLN A 321 -5.20 5.48 19.58
CA GLN A 321 -4.09 6.25 20.13
C GLN A 321 -4.08 7.69 19.64
N ALA A 322 -4.18 7.92 18.32
CA ALA A 322 -4.15 9.26 17.73
C ALA A 322 -5.35 10.11 18.18
N VAL A 323 -6.58 9.62 17.97
CA VAL A 323 -7.79 10.36 18.35
C VAL A 323 -7.94 10.42 19.87
N GLY A 324 -7.55 9.36 20.59
CA GLY A 324 -7.58 9.34 22.06
C GLY A 324 -6.60 10.33 22.68
N GLY A 325 -5.40 10.46 22.11
CA GLY A 325 -4.40 11.45 22.51
C GLY A 325 -4.91 12.88 22.34
N LEU A 326 -5.48 13.21 21.17
CA LEU A 326 -6.10 14.51 20.92
C LEU A 326 -7.27 14.81 21.88
N LYS A 327 -8.13 13.83 22.16
CA LYS A 327 -9.22 13.98 23.14
C LYS A 327 -8.69 14.25 24.55
N ARG A 328 -7.67 13.50 24.98
CA ARG A 328 -7.01 13.70 26.28
C ARG A 328 -6.40 15.09 26.36
N MET A 329 -5.68 15.52 25.32
CA MET A 329 -5.07 16.83 25.23
C MET A 329 -6.10 17.95 25.43
N LEU A 330 -7.22 17.93 24.71
CA LEU A 330 -8.29 18.92 24.89
C LEU A 330 -8.94 18.84 26.27
N THR A 331 -9.11 17.63 26.82
CA THR A 331 -9.71 17.43 28.15
C THR A 331 -8.82 18.02 29.25
N LEU A 332 -7.50 17.81 29.15
CA LEU A 332 -6.53 18.38 30.09
C LEU A 332 -6.55 19.92 30.04
N HIS A 333 -6.67 20.50 28.85
CA HIS A 333 -6.82 21.96 28.70
C HIS A 333 -8.12 22.47 29.34
N LEU A 334 -9.25 21.80 29.11
CA LEU A 334 -10.53 22.17 29.72
C LEU A 334 -10.46 22.08 31.25
N MET A 335 -9.87 21.00 31.79
CA MET A 335 -9.66 20.83 33.23
C MET A 335 -8.78 21.95 33.79
N ALA A 336 -7.62 22.21 33.17
CA ALA A 336 -6.70 23.26 33.60
C ALA A 336 -7.39 24.64 33.66
N THR A 337 -8.25 24.93 32.69
CA THR A 337 -9.02 26.17 32.69
C THR A 337 -10.11 26.20 33.74
N GLY A 338 -10.83 25.10 33.96
CA GLY A 338 -11.83 25.02 35.03
C GLY A 338 -11.21 25.21 36.41
N ILE A 339 -10.02 24.64 36.63
CA ILE A 339 -9.23 24.83 37.83
C ILE A 339 -8.83 26.29 38.03
N ALA A 340 -8.35 26.95 36.97
CA ALA A 340 -7.99 28.36 37.02
C ALA A 340 -9.21 29.25 37.32
N ALA A 341 -10.37 28.94 36.73
CA ALA A 341 -11.62 29.65 36.97
C ALA A 341 -12.10 29.52 38.43
N LEU A 342 -12.04 28.30 38.98
CA LEU A 342 -12.36 28.04 40.38
C LEU A 342 -11.42 28.77 41.33
N ALA A 343 -10.10 28.73 41.07
CA ALA A 343 -9.11 29.39 41.89
C ALA A 343 -9.24 30.92 41.85
N ALA A 344 -9.45 31.51 40.67
CA ALA A 344 -9.68 32.95 40.52
C ALA A 344 -10.96 33.41 41.24
N THR A 345 -12.01 32.59 41.16
CA THR A 345 -13.27 32.86 41.86
C THR A 345 -13.08 32.79 43.38
N ALA A 346 -12.39 31.76 43.88
CA ALA A 346 -12.09 31.62 45.30
C ALA A 346 -11.23 32.78 45.83
N LEU A 347 -10.21 33.21 45.08
CA LEU A 347 -9.39 34.39 45.40
C LEU A 347 -10.21 35.68 45.48
N ALA A 348 -11.18 35.85 44.60
CA ALA A 348 -12.04 37.04 44.59
C ALA A 348 -12.96 37.11 45.83
N PHE A 349 -13.12 36.00 46.57
CA PHE A 349 -13.99 35.91 47.74
C PHE A 349 -13.26 35.74 49.07
N ASP A 350 -11.93 35.63 49.06
CA ASP A 350 -11.17 35.53 50.30
C ASP A 350 -11.24 36.87 51.04
N ARG A 351 -12.13 36.96 52.04
CA ARG A 351 -12.18 38.10 52.97
C ARG A 351 -10.95 37.98 53.86
N PRO A 352 -9.99 38.93 53.79
CA PRO A 352 -8.67 38.78 54.41
C PRO A 352 -8.68 38.70 55.95
N HIS A 353 -9.85 38.72 56.61
CA HIS A 353 -9.99 38.80 58.06
C HIS A 353 -10.67 37.60 58.72
N GLU A 354 -11.30 36.66 57.98
CA GLU A 354 -12.20 35.65 58.60
C GLU A 354 -11.79 34.18 58.38
N HIS A 355 -10.85 33.89 57.48
CA HIS A 355 -10.37 32.53 57.23
C HIS A 355 -8.84 32.44 57.34
N PRO A 356 -8.28 31.30 57.78
CA PRO A 356 -6.84 31.10 57.79
C PRO A 356 -6.34 31.09 56.35
N ALA A 357 -5.83 32.24 55.89
CA ALA A 357 -5.33 32.51 54.54
C ALA A 357 -4.36 31.44 54.01
N GLY A 358 -3.73 30.65 54.89
CA GLY A 358 -2.83 29.57 54.54
C GLY A 358 -3.46 28.42 53.75
N LEU A 359 -4.65 27.91 54.13
CA LEU A 359 -5.20 26.70 53.50
C LEU A 359 -5.84 26.98 52.13
N LEU A 360 -6.58 28.09 52.02
CA LEU A 360 -7.15 28.53 50.76
C LEU A 360 -6.04 28.98 49.79
N GLY A 361 -5.07 29.76 50.28
CA GLY A 361 -3.89 30.15 49.50
C GLY A 361 -3.08 28.95 49.00
N PHE A 362 -2.90 27.92 49.82
CA PHE A 362 -2.25 26.67 49.42
C PHE A 362 -3.04 25.91 48.35
N LEU A 363 -4.37 25.81 48.48
CA LEU A 363 -5.23 25.21 47.47
C LEU A 363 -5.15 25.97 46.14
N ILE A 364 -5.23 27.30 46.16
CA ILE A 364 -5.11 28.13 44.96
C ILE A 364 -3.73 27.98 44.32
N LEU A 365 -2.67 27.98 45.11
CA LEU A 365 -1.31 27.79 44.62
C LEU A 365 -1.12 26.40 44.00
N SER A 366 -1.61 25.34 44.65
CA SER A 366 -1.55 23.98 44.10
C SER A 366 -2.33 23.85 42.77
N LEU A 367 -3.52 24.47 42.69
CA LEU A 367 -4.32 24.54 41.47
C LEU A 367 -3.62 25.34 40.36
N ALA A 368 -2.97 26.45 40.69
CA ALA A 368 -2.20 27.25 39.74
C ALA A 368 -0.98 26.49 39.20
N LEU A 369 -0.28 25.72 40.05
CA LEU A 369 0.84 24.87 39.67
C LEU A 369 0.43 23.64 38.85
N MET A 370 -0.82 23.19 38.95
CA MET A 370 -1.31 22.07 38.15
C MET A 370 -1.46 22.43 36.65
N LYS A 371 -1.73 23.70 36.32
CA LYS A 371 -1.86 24.17 34.94
C LYS A 371 -0.61 23.92 34.07
N PRO A 372 0.61 24.38 34.43
CA PRO A 372 1.81 24.12 33.65
C PRO A 372 2.12 22.61 33.56
N ALA A 373 1.82 21.83 34.60
CA ALA A 373 1.94 20.38 34.54
C ALA A 373 1.01 19.76 33.48
N LEU A 374 -0.27 20.13 33.48
CA LEU A 374 -1.25 19.66 32.48
C LEU A 374 -0.87 20.08 31.06
N ALA A 375 -0.35 21.31 30.88
CA ALA A 375 0.13 21.81 29.60
C ALA A 375 1.38 21.05 29.11
N PHE A 376 2.33 20.78 30.01
CA PHE A 376 3.50 19.97 29.71
C PHE A 376 3.11 18.54 29.31
N TRP A 377 2.14 17.93 30.01
CA TRP A 377 1.61 16.62 29.64
C TRP A 377 0.91 16.63 28.27
N ALA A 378 0.15 17.68 27.96
CA ALA A 378 -0.46 17.86 26.65
C ALA A 378 0.60 17.95 25.53
N GLN A 379 1.64 18.76 25.74
CA GLN A 379 2.77 18.87 24.81
C GLN A 379 3.50 17.53 24.63
N ARG A 380 3.72 16.77 25.71
CA ARG A 380 4.33 15.43 25.62
C ARG A 380 3.48 14.44 24.83
N ILE A 381 2.15 14.51 24.93
CA ILE A 381 1.25 13.69 24.12
C ILE A 381 1.38 14.09 22.64
N GLU A 382 1.44 15.38 22.34
CA GLU A 382 1.61 15.90 20.98
C GLU A 382 2.96 15.47 20.37
N GLU A 383 4.07 15.69 21.08
CA GLU A 383 5.40 15.25 20.69
C GLU A 383 5.43 13.73 20.43
N HIS A 384 4.79 12.94 21.31
CA HIS A 384 4.68 11.50 21.12
C HIS A 384 3.89 11.13 19.85
N LEU A 385 2.74 11.78 19.62
CA LEU A 385 1.93 11.54 18.42
C LEU A 385 2.67 11.91 17.13
N HIS A 386 3.46 12.99 17.15
CA HIS A 386 4.27 13.44 16.02
C HIS A 386 5.47 12.51 15.77
N HIS A 387 6.27 12.21 16.80
CA HIS A 387 7.49 11.42 16.64
C HIS A 387 7.24 9.98 16.22
N HIS A 388 6.14 9.37 16.66
CA HIS A 388 5.86 7.98 16.33
C HIS A 388 5.14 7.80 15.00
N HIS A 389 4.83 8.89 14.28
CA HIS A 389 4.09 8.84 13.02
C HIS A 389 2.82 7.96 13.13
N GLU A 390 2.19 7.96 14.30
CA GLU A 390 1.03 7.09 14.64
C GLU A 390 -0.12 7.34 13.68
N ARG A 391 -0.26 8.60 13.27
CA ARG A 391 -1.25 9.04 12.30
C ARG A 391 -0.98 8.51 10.90
N GLU A 392 0.26 8.60 10.42
CA GLU A 392 0.64 8.06 9.12
C GLU A 392 0.53 6.54 9.11
N SER A 393 0.97 5.88 10.19
CA SER A 393 0.84 4.43 10.38
C SER A 393 -0.63 3.99 10.38
N TRP A 394 -1.52 4.72 11.06
CA TRP A 394 -2.96 4.49 11.01
C TRP A 394 -3.50 4.55 9.58
N LEU A 395 -3.18 5.62 8.85
CA LEU A 395 -3.71 5.85 7.50
C LEU A 395 -3.17 4.82 6.51
N HIS A 396 -1.86 4.56 6.54
CA HIS A 396 -1.25 3.53 5.70
C HIS A 396 -1.84 2.14 5.98
N ALA A 397 -1.93 1.73 7.25
CA ALA A 397 -2.53 0.44 7.61
C ALA A 397 -3.98 0.33 7.11
N ARG A 398 -4.75 1.43 7.18
CA ARG A 398 -6.11 1.50 6.68
C ARG A 398 -6.20 1.38 5.15
N ILE A 399 -5.34 2.09 4.41
CA ILE A 399 -5.29 2.01 2.95
C ILE A 399 -4.88 0.60 2.52
N LEU A 400 -3.84 0.02 3.13
CA LEU A 400 -3.42 -1.36 2.83
C LEU A 400 -4.55 -2.37 3.13
N ALA A 401 -5.27 -2.19 4.25
CA ALA A 401 -6.43 -3.05 4.58
C ALA A 401 -7.53 -2.92 3.51
N GLU A 402 -7.78 -1.71 3.01
CA GLU A 402 -8.79 -1.47 1.98
C GLU A 402 -8.36 -2.04 0.62
N LEU A 403 -7.07 -1.94 0.26
CA LEU A 403 -6.50 -2.61 -0.91
C LEU A 403 -6.62 -4.12 -0.83
N CYS A 404 -6.28 -4.72 0.32
CA CYS A 404 -6.45 -6.15 0.53
C CYS A 404 -7.93 -6.56 0.43
N ARG A 405 -8.84 -5.74 0.96
CA ARG A 405 -10.28 -5.99 0.88
C ARG A 405 -10.79 -5.91 -0.56
N GLY A 406 -10.36 -4.91 -1.33
CA GLY A 406 -10.65 -4.80 -2.76
C GLY A 406 -10.14 -6.04 -3.51
N ALA A 407 -8.88 -6.41 -3.32
CA ALA A 407 -8.30 -7.60 -3.94
C ALA A 407 -9.09 -8.88 -3.61
N LEU A 408 -9.48 -9.09 -2.35
CA LEU A 408 -10.32 -10.25 -1.95
C LEU A 408 -11.68 -10.29 -2.64
N SER A 409 -12.29 -9.13 -2.90
CA SER A 409 -13.57 -9.02 -3.60
C SER A 409 -13.43 -9.18 -5.11
N LEU A 410 -12.28 -8.80 -5.67
CA LEU A 410 -11.95 -9.02 -7.08
C LEU A 410 -11.41 -10.42 -7.38
N TRP A 411 -10.95 -11.14 -6.35
CA TRP A 411 -10.35 -12.49 -6.47
C TRP A 411 -11.17 -13.45 -7.34
N PRO A 412 -12.51 -13.52 -7.19
CA PRO A 412 -13.39 -14.37 -7.99
C PRO A 412 -13.46 -14.03 -9.49
N MET A 413 -13.04 -12.84 -9.92
CA MET A 413 -13.30 -12.38 -11.28
C MET A 413 -12.46 -13.16 -12.32
N PRO A 414 -13.00 -13.46 -13.51
CA PRO A 414 -12.21 -14.07 -14.57
C PRO A 414 -11.11 -13.16 -15.12
N GLU A 415 -11.38 -11.85 -15.16
CA GLU A 415 -10.45 -10.81 -15.61
C GLU A 415 -10.18 -9.86 -14.44
N GLN A 416 -8.95 -9.38 -14.30
CA GLN A 416 -8.62 -8.43 -13.22
C GLN A 416 -8.82 -6.99 -13.70
N PRO A 417 -9.71 -6.19 -13.07
CA PRO A 417 -9.79 -4.76 -13.34
C PRO A 417 -8.71 -3.97 -12.55
N MET A 418 -7.54 -4.57 -12.30
CA MET A 418 -6.61 -4.08 -11.29
C MET A 418 -5.82 -2.82 -11.69
N ASP A 419 -6.12 -2.21 -12.83
CA ASP A 419 -5.62 -0.87 -13.20
C ASP A 419 -6.36 0.26 -12.45
N ALA A 420 -7.39 -0.08 -11.66
CA ALA A 420 -8.12 0.86 -10.80
C ALA A 420 -7.24 1.64 -9.81
N ALA A 421 -6.17 1.00 -9.36
CA ALA A 421 -5.14 1.60 -8.52
C ALA A 421 -3.91 1.75 -9.40
N ASP A 422 -3.87 2.83 -10.16
CA ASP A 422 -2.71 3.12 -10.98
C ASP A 422 -1.48 3.24 -10.08
N GLU A 423 -0.37 2.66 -10.52
CA GLU A 423 0.88 2.71 -9.78
C GLU A 423 1.38 4.17 -9.64
N GLU A 424 0.91 5.06 -10.52
CA GLU A 424 1.16 6.49 -10.51
C GLU A 424 0.51 7.21 -9.31
N ASP A 425 -0.71 6.83 -8.95
CA ASP A 425 -1.45 7.46 -7.84
C ASP A 425 -0.84 7.09 -6.48
N PHE A 426 -0.28 5.88 -6.36
CA PHE A 426 0.25 5.34 -5.11
C PHE A 426 1.60 4.63 -5.28
N PRO A 427 2.68 5.35 -5.62
CA PRO A 427 3.99 4.73 -5.90
C PRO A 427 4.53 3.96 -4.69
N LYS A 428 4.17 4.36 -3.46
CA LYS A 428 4.59 3.67 -2.23
C LYS A 428 3.83 2.35 -1.98
N LEU A 429 2.71 2.10 -2.66
CA LEU A 429 1.87 0.90 -2.51
C LEU A 429 2.04 -0.11 -3.65
N LYS A 430 2.76 0.30 -4.70
CA LYS A 430 3.09 -0.46 -5.92
C LYS A 430 3.44 -1.93 -5.63
N ARG A 431 4.31 -2.17 -4.65
CA ARG A 431 4.74 -3.53 -4.28
C ARG A 431 3.61 -4.42 -3.78
N LEU A 432 2.73 -3.90 -2.92
CA LEU A 432 1.59 -4.69 -2.44
C LEU A 432 0.68 -5.03 -3.60
N LEU A 433 0.35 -4.07 -4.47
CA LEU A 433 -0.50 -4.30 -5.64
C LEU A 433 0.06 -5.41 -6.54
N ARG A 434 1.37 -5.39 -6.85
CA ARG A 434 2.01 -6.47 -7.61
C ARG A 434 1.97 -7.80 -6.91
N THR A 435 2.27 -7.83 -5.61
CA THR A 435 2.17 -9.05 -4.80
C THR A 435 0.75 -9.63 -4.90
N LEU A 436 -0.29 -8.79 -4.79
CA LEU A 436 -1.68 -9.22 -4.88
C LEU A 436 -2.04 -9.75 -6.28
N ARG A 437 -1.57 -9.09 -7.35
CA ARG A 437 -1.76 -9.54 -8.75
C ARG A 437 -1.13 -10.92 -8.95
N LEU A 438 0.13 -11.07 -8.56
CA LEU A 438 0.88 -12.32 -8.68
C LEU A 438 0.22 -13.44 -7.88
N LEU A 439 -0.09 -13.20 -6.60
CA LEU A 439 -0.74 -14.18 -5.74
C LEU A 439 -2.04 -14.71 -6.35
N ARG A 440 -2.79 -13.85 -7.05
CA ARG A 440 -4.01 -14.25 -7.75
C ARG A 440 -3.73 -15.03 -9.02
N VAL A 441 -2.72 -14.64 -9.81
CA VAL A 441 -2.34 -15.40 -11.02
C VAL A 441 -1.83 -16.79 -10.65
N MET A 442 -1.08 -16.91 -9.56
CA MET A 442 -0.62 -18.19 -9.01
C MET A 442 -1.73 -19.03 -8.38
N ASP A 443 -2.92 -18.45 -8.17
CA ASP A 443 -4.04 -19.12 -7.56
C ASP A 443 -5.01 -19.62 -8.64
N GLU A 444 -4.72 -20.81 -9.21
CA GLU A 444 -5.55 -21.44 -10.25
C GLU A 444 -7.01 -21.67 -9.81
N GLY A 445 -7.25 -21.69 -8.49
CA GLY A 445 -8.58 -21.80 -7.88
C GLY A 445 -9.28 -20.47 -7.62
N ALA A 446 -8.65 -19.33 -7.90
CA ALA A 446 -9.19 -18.01 -7.56
C ALA A 446 -10.47 -17.66 -8.32
N ALA A 447 -10.44 -17.85 -9.64
CA ALA A 447 -11.53 -17.43 -10.51
C ALA A 447 -12.75 -18.35 -10.32
N VAL A 448 -13.92 -17.74 -10.19
CA VAL A 448 -15.18 -18.49 -10.12
C VAL A 448 -15.40 -19.18 -11.46
N LYS A 449 -15.44 -20.52 -11.39
CA LYS A 449 -15.96 -21.36 -12.45
C LYS A 449 -17.46 -21.44 -12.21
N GLY A 450 -18.22 -20.67 -12.97
CA GLY A 450 -19.68 -20.71 -12.94
C GLY A 450 -20.17 -22.14 -13.17
N GLN A 451 -21.31 -22.47 -12.58
CA GLN A 451 -22.02 -23.70 -12.94
C GLN A 451 -22.25 -23.68 -14.45
N SER A 452 -22.04 -24.83 -15.10
CA SER A 452 -22.00 -25.02 -16.56
C SER A 452 -22.92 -24.04 -17.29
N PRO A 453 -22.44 -23.42 -18.40
CA PRO A 453 -23.22 -22.45 -19.15
C PRO A 453 -24.62 -23.00 -19.31
N ARG A 454 -25.65 -22.22 -18.94
CA ARG A 454 -27.04 -22.65 -19.14
C ARG A 454 -27.08 -23.13 -20.60
N PRO A 455 -27.33 -24.42 -20.86
CA PRO A 455 -27.57 -24.85 -22.23
C PRO A 455 -28.71 -23.94 -22.65
N ALA A 456 -28.46 -23.07 -23.63
CA ALA A 456 -29.51 -22.24 -24.14
C ALA A 456 -30.48 -23.22 -24.77
N LEU A 457 -31.51 -23.60 -24.01
CA LEU A 457 -32.35 -24.77 -24.30
C LEU A 457 -33.07 -24.62 -25.66
N ASN A 458 -32.99 -23.44 -26.29
CA ASN A 458 -33.51 -23.10 -27.61
C ASN A 458 -32.58 -22.15 -28.42
N ALA A 459 -31.25 -22.12 -28.22
CA ALA A 459 -30.39 -21.28 -29.09
C ALA A 459 -30.23 -21.92 -30.46
N GLU A 460 -31.00 -21.45 -31.44
CA GLU A 460 -30.86 -21.85 -32.85
C GLU A 460 -29.52 -21.42 -33.46
N ARG A 461 -28.81 -20.47 -32.84
CA ARG A 461 -27.56 -19.91 -33.36
C ARG A 461 -26.44 -19.88 -32.29
N PRO A 462 -25.18 -20.21 -32.64
CA PRO A 462 -24.04 -20.27 -31.70
C PRO A 462 -23.78 -18.98 -30.90
N TRP A 463 -24.14 -17.81 -31.43
CA TRP A 463 -23.97 -16.50 -30.77
C TRP A 463 -25.13 -16.10 -29.84
N GLN A 464 -26.15 -16.94 -29.71
CA GLN A 464 -27.27 -16.72 -28.78
C GLN A 464 -27.02 -17.37 -27.41
N GLY A 465 -25.97 -18.19 -27.29
CA GLY A 465 -25.54 -18.78 -26.03
C GLY A 465 -24.61 -17.83 -25.28
N GLU A 466 -24.82 -17.70 -23.98
CA GLU A 466 -23.87 -17.03 -23.10
C GLU A 466 -22.57 -17.83 -23.04
N THR A 467 -21.45 -17.16 -23.28
CA THR A 467 -20.14 -17.80 -23.16
C THR A 467 -19.86 -18.17 -21.70
N VAL A 468 -19.05 -19.21 -21.45
CA VAL A 468 -18.62 -19.57 -20.10
C VAL A 468 -17.99 -18.37 -19.38
N LYS A 469 -17.22 -17.55 -20.12
CA LYS A 469 -16.60 -16.34 -19.61
C LYS A 469 -17.62 -15.30 -19.14
N GLU A 470 -18.69 -15.07 -19.91
CA GLU A 470 -19.78 -14.17 -19.53
C GLU A 470 -20.55 -14.67 -18.30
N ALA A 471 -20.85 -15.97 -18.24
CA ALA A 471 -21.51 -16.57 -17.09
C ALA A 471 -20.67 -16.45 -15.81
N ASN A 472 -19.37 -16.74 -15.90
CA ASN A 472 -18.42 -16.58 -14.81
C ASN A 472 -18.29 -15.12 -14.38
N MET A 473 -18.21 -14.19 -15.33
CA MET A 473 -18.12 -12.76 -15.03
C MET A 473 -19.39 -12.25 -14.33
N ARG A 474 -20.58 -12.66 -14.79
CA ARG A 474 -21.85 -12.29 -14.15
C ARG A 474 -21.92 -12.80 -12.72
N GLU A 475 -21.51 -14.04 -12.47
CA GLU A 475 -21.50 -14.60 -11.11
C GLU A 475 -20.47 -13.88 -10.23
N ALA A 476 -19.26 -13.64 -10.73
CA ALA A 476 -18.24 -12.88 -10.01
C ALA A 476 -18.71 -11.45 -9.69
N VAL A 477 -19.41 -10.79 -10.62
CA VAL A 477 -20.02 -9.48 -10.39
C VAL A 477 -21.12 -9.55 -9.33
N ARG A 478 -21.97 -10.58 -9.34
CA ARG A 478 -22.99 -10.79 -8.31
C ARG A 478 -22.35 -10.89 -6.91
N LEU A 479 -21.29 -11.69 -6.80
CA LEU A 479 -20.52 -11.85 -5.56
C LEU A 479 -19.86 -10.53 -5.13
N TYR A 480 -19.31 -9.78 -6.09
CA TYR A 480 -18.73 -8.46 -5.85
C TYR A 480 -19.78 -7.46 -5.36
N VAL A 481 -20.95 -7.37 -6.00
CA VAL A 481 -22.03 -6.47 -5.57
C VAL A 481 -22.44 -6.76 -4.12
N GLN A 482 -22.68 -8.03 -3.79
CA GLN A 482 -23.12 -8.45 -2.46
C GLN A 482 -22.03 -8.23 -1.40
N SER A 483 -20.85 -8.83 -1.58
CA SER A 483 -19.79 -8.84 -0.56
C SER A 483 -18.96 -7.55 -0.47
N ARG A 484 -18.98 -6.72 -1.52
CA ARG A 484 -18.18 -5.49 -1.59
C ARG A 484 -19.05 -4.25 -1.52
N LEU A 485 -19.93 -4.05 -2.50
CA LEU A 485 -20.65 -2.78 -2.64
C LEU A 485 -21.76 -2.62 -1.61
N GLU A 486 -22.60 -3.65 -1.43
CA GLU A 486 -23.71 -3.62 -0.47
C GLU A 486 -23.19 -3.57 0.98
N ASP A 487 -22.20 -4.40 1.31
CA ASP A 487 -21.53 -4.39 2.61
C ASP A 487 -20.90 -3.03 2.93
N GLN A 488 -20.20 -2.41 1.98
CA GLN A 488 -19.62 -1.08 2.18
C GLN A 488 -20.71 0.00 2.26
N ALA A 489 -21.76 -0.08 1.46
CA ALA A 489 -22.89 0.83 1.55
C ALA A 489 -23.57 0.77 2.94
N ALA A 490 -23.79 -0.44 3.47
CA ALA A 490 -24.33 -0.64 4.82
C ALA A 490 -23.36 -0.11 5.89
N HIS A 491 -22.05 -0.32 5.72
CA HIS A 491 -21.04 0.25 6.60
C HIS A 491 -21.11 1.79 6.64
N TYR A 492 -21.16 2.44 5.49
CA TYR A 492 -21.25 3.89 5.39
C TYR A 492 -22.55 4.44 5.96
N GLU A 493 -23.69 3.77 5.77
CA GLU A 493 -24.96 4.16 6.38
C GLU A 493 -24.87 4.13 7.92
N LYS A 494 -24.31 3.05 8.49
CA LYS A 494 -24.09 2.93 9.93
C LYS A 494 -23.16 4.04 10.44
N LYS A 495 -22.08 4.32 9.71
CA LYS A 495 -21.11 5.36 10.06
C LYS A 495 -21.68 6.77 9.96
N GLN A 496 -22.54 7.04 8.98
CA GLN A 496 -23.28 8.27 8.85
C GLN A 496 -24.17 8.51 10.08
N LYS A 497 -24.96 7.51 10.49
CA LYS A 497 -25.82 7.61 11.68
C LYS A 497 -25.01 7.89 12.95
N GLN A 498 -23.84 7.26 13.09
CA GLN A 498 -22.91 7.51 14.20
C GLN A 498 -22.37 8.95 14.17
N ALA A 499 -21.87 9.43 13.03
CA ALA A 499 -21.34 10.78 12.89
C ALA A 499 -22.40 11.86 13.17
N LEU A 500 -23.65 11.67 12.72
CA LEU A 500 -24.77 12.58 13.00
C LEU A 500 -25.18 12.56 14.48
N ALA A 501 -25.09 11.41 15.17
CA ALA A 501 -25.35 11.33 16.59
C ALA A 501 -24.26 12.07 17.39
N GLU A 502 -22.98 11.88 17.02
CA GLU A 502 -21.84 12.60 17.60
C GLU A 502 -21.98 14.12 17.37
N GLU A 503 -22.26 14.56 16.14
CA GLU A 503 -22.48 15.97 15.81
C GLU A 503 -23.58 16.59 16.66
N ARG A 504 -24.75 15.94 16.75
CA ARG A 504 -25.87 16.43 17.56
C ARG A 504 -25.52 16.52 19.04
N CYS A 505 -24.79 15.54 19.58
CA CYS A 505 -24.36 15.55 20.97
C CYS A 505 -23.46 16.75 21.28
N TRP A 506 -22.42 16.96 20.46
CA TRP A 506 -21.50 18.07 20.66
C TRP A 506 -22.15 19.43 20.38
N HIS A 507 -23.01 19.52 19.37
CA HIS A 507 -23.73 20.77 19.07
C HIS A 507 -24.70 21.16 20.18
N ARG A 508 -25.42 20.19 20.77
CA ARG A 508 -26.24 20.44 21.97
C ARG A 508 -25.38 20.90 23.14
N SER A 509 -24.24 20.24 23.37
CA SER A 509 -23.32 20.64 24.46
C SER A 509 -22.82 22.07 24.27
N TYR A 510 -22.45 22.45 23.04
CA TYR A 510 -22.08 23.81 22.67
C TYR A 510 -23.21 24.81 22.92
N GLN A 511 -24.43 24.54 22.44
CA GLN A 511 -25.59 25.42 22.62
C GLN A 511 -25.95 25.59 24.10
N VAL A 512 -26.00 24.50 24.86
CA VAL A 512 -26.29 24.52 26.31
C VAL A 512 -25.25 25.36 27.04
N ALA A 513 -23.96 25.19 26.72
CA ALA A 513 -22.89 25.95 27.34
C ALA A 513 -23.02 27.46 27.04
N ILE A 514 -23.26 27.85 25.78
CA ILE A 514 -23.46 29.27 25.42
C ILE A 514 -24.67 29.87 26.12
N TRP A 515 -25.82 29.20 26.07
CA TRP A 515 -27.02 29.69 26.74
C TRP A 515 -26.83 29.79 28.25
N THR A 516 -26.11 28.84 28.85
CA THR A 516 -25.75 28.90 30.28
C THR A 516 -24.90 30.13 30.58
N ALA A 517 -23.88 30.41 29.76
CA ALA A 517 -23.03 31.59 29.92
C ALA A 517 -23.82 32.90 29.80
N ILE A 518 -24.72 33.00 28.82
CA ILE A 518 -25.55 34.19 28.57
C ILE A 518 -26.55 34.39 29.71
N LEU A 519 -27.30 33.34 30.10
CA LEU A 519 -28.34 33.44 31.12
C LEU A 519 -27.75 33.72 32.50
N LEU A 520 -26.70 33.01 32.91
CA LEU A 520 -26.06 33.23 34.21
C LEU A 520 -25.27 34.55 34.21
N GLY A 521 -24.63 34.92 33.10
CA GLY A 521 -23.95 36.21 32.95
C GLY A 521 -24.92 37.39 33.03
N GLY A 522 -26.06 37.30 32.34
CA GLY A 522 -27.11 38.30 32.41
C GLY A 522 -27.72 38.40 33.81
N LEU A 523 -28.01 37.26 34.45
CA LEU A 523 -28.54 37.22 35.82
C LEU A 523 -27.55 37.83 36.82
N THR A 524 -26.27 37.43 36.76
CA THR A 524 -25.24 37.98 37.65
C THR A 524 -25.05 39.49 37.44
N PHE A 525 -25.13 39.96 36.20
CA PHE A 525 -25.10 41.40 35.89
C PHE A 525 -26.30 42.15 36.50
N VAL A 526 -27.53 41.67 36.27
CA VAL A 526 -28.75 42.29 36.79
C VAL A 526 -28.72 42.35 38.32
N LEU A 527 -28.34 41.24 38.97
CA LEU A 527 -28.22 41.18 40.43
C LEU A 527 -27.17 42.16 40.94
N LYS A 528 -26.01 42.28 40.30
CA LYS A 528 -24.99 43.27 40.68
C LYS A 528 -25.48 44.70 40.51
N VAL A 529 -26.14 45.03 39.40
CA VAL A 529 -26.69 46.38 39.15
C VAL A 529 -27.78 46.72 40.16
N ALA A 530 -28.72 45.82 40.41
CA ALA A 530 -29.78 46.03 41.41
C ALA A 530 -29.20 46.22 42.82
N HIS A 531 -28.13 45.51 43.14
CA HIS A 531 -27.52 45.56 44.46
C HIS A 531 -26.69 46.84 44.72
N VAL A 532 -26.02 47.38 43.70
CA VAL A 532 -25.34 48.69 43.79
C VAL A 532 -26.30 49.80 44.27
N GLY A 533 -27.61 49.66 44.01
CA GLY A 533 -28.63 50.61 44.45
C GLY A 533 -29.11 50.47 45.90
N HIS A 534 -28.82 49.37 46.62
CA HIS A 534 -29.46 49.06 47.92
C HIS A 534 -28.51 48.97 49.13
N GLY A 535 -27.20 49.09 48.96
CA GLY A 535 -26.25 49.30 50.07
C GLY A 535 -26.08 48.15 51.10
N GLU A 536 -26.84 47.07 51.03
CA GLU A 536 -26.78 45.97 52.01
C GLU A 536 -25.93 44.77 51.55
N HIS A 537 -24.66 44.69 51.99
CA HIS A 537 -23.67 43.74 51.47
C HIS A 537 -23.82 42.23 51.80
N SER A 538 -24.83 41.77 52.55
CA SER A 538 -24.76 40.45 53.22
C SER A 538 -25.23 39.23 52.40
N TYR A 539 -26.06 39.37 51.35
CA TYR A 539 -26.66 38.21 50.65
C TYR A 539 -25.96 37.81 49.34
N LEU A 540 -24.91 38.52 48.92
CA LEU A 540 -24.27 38.31 47.62
C LEU A 540 -23.26 37.16 47.55
N ASP A 541 -22.81 36.60 48.67
CA ASP A 541 -21.73 35.59 48.67
C ASP A 541 -22.13 34.29 47.94
N VAL A 542 -23.42 33.93 47.90
CA VAL A 542 -23.91 32.76 47.14
C VAL A 542 -23.98 33.05 45.64
N PHE A 543 -24.40 34.25 45.24
CA PHE A 543 -24.50 34.65 43.82
C PHE A 543 -23.15 34.83 43.16
N ASN A 544 -22.14 35.11 43.96
CA ASN A 544 -20.75 35.22 43.59
C ASN A 544 -20.18 33.91 43.01
N TRP A 545 -20.62 32.75 43.50
CA TRP A 545 -20.26 31.45 42.91
C TRP A 545 -20.86 31.19 41.51
N LEU A 546 -21.87 31.96 41.09
CA LEU A 546 -22.36 31.91 39.70
C LEU A 546 -21.32 32.41 38.69
N ALA A 547 -20.25 33.09 39.15
CA ALA A 547 -19.14 33.46 38.28
C ALA A 547 -18.41 32.24 37.70
N VAL A 548 -18.32 31.13 38.43
CA VAL A 548 -17.64 29.90 37.97
C VAL A 548 -18.25 29.36 36.67
N PRO A 549 -19.55 29.03 36.61
CA PRO A 549 -20.15 28.52 35.38
C PRO A 549 -20.13 29.57 34.26
N VAL A 550 -20.19 30.87 34.56
CA VAL A 550 -20.04 31.94 33.55
C VAL A 550 -18.65 31.93 32.92
N ILE A 551 -17.60 31.70 33.70
CA ILE A 551 -16.22 31.59 33.19
C ILE A 551 -16.02 30.25 32.46
N LEU A 552 -16.52 29.14 33.01
CA LEU A 552 -16.27 27.79 32.49
C LEU A 552 -17.05 27.47 31.21
N ALA A 553 -18.29 27.96 31.11
CA ALA A 553 -19.18 27.59 30.01
C ALA A 553 -18.64 27.96 28.61
N PRO A 554 -18.01 29.15 28.37
CA PRO A 554 -17.32 29.43 27.12
C PRO A 554 -16.25 28.39 26.76
N PHE A 555 -15.47 27.90 27.74
CA PHE A 555 -14.47 26.86 27.47
C PHE A 555 -15.08 25.50 27.18
N VAL A 556 -16.20 25.15 27.81
CA VAL A 556 -16.96 23.94 27.45
C VAL A 556 -17.50 24.07 26.02
N ALA A 557 -17.96 25.27 25.62
CA ALA A 557 -18.38 25.54 24.25
C ALA A 557 -17.20 25.41 23.27
N THR A 558 -16.05 25.99 23.57
CA THR A 558 -14.82 25.84 22.76
C THR A 558 -14.36 24.39 22.68
N TYR A 559 -14.42 23.63 23.78
CA TYR A 559 -14.11 22.20 23.79
C TYR A 559 -15.07 21.42 22.90
N ALA A 560 -16.37 21.65 23.01
CA ALA A 560 -17.37 21.01 22.16
C ALA A 560 -17.15 21.35 20.68
N LEU A 561 -16.80 22.60 20.35
CA LEU A 561 -16.45 23.02 19.00
C LEU A 561 -15.16 22.33 18.51
N GLY A 562 -14.12 22.26 19.34
CA GLY A 562 -12.89 21.53 19.07
C GLY A 562 -13.16 20.04 18.80
N MET A 563 -14.09 19.44 19.54
CA MET A 563 -14.54 18.06 19.32
C MET A 563 -15.29 17.91 17.99
N ILE A 564 -16.12 18.87 17.59
CA ILE A 564 -16.78 18.88 16.27
C ILE A 564 -15.73 18.95 15.15
N THR A 565 -14.70 19.80 15.32
CA THR A 565 -13.63 20.00 14.32
C THR A 565 -12.70 18.80 14.22
N ILE A 566 -12.18 18.29 15.35
CA ILE A 566 -11.26 17.13 15.38
C ILE A 566 -11.94 15.88 14.81
N ASN A 567 -13.21 15.67 15.18
CA ASN A 567 -13.98 14.57 14.65
C ASN A 567 -14.63 14.92 13.31
N ASP A 568 -14.45 16.13 12.77
CA ASP A 568 -14.98 16.58 11.47
C ASP A 568 -16.41 16.09 11.15
N CYS A 569 -17.29 16.07 12.14
CA CYS A 569 -18.47 15.19 12.12
C CYS A 569 -19.38 15.48 10.92
N ARG A 570 -19.53 16.77 10.58
CA ARG A 570 -20.39 17.24 9.49
C ARG A 570 -19.86 16.80 8.13
N ARG A 571 -18.55 16.95 7.86
CA ARG A 571 -17.97 16.49 6.60
C ARG A 571 -18.05 14.98 6.50
N ARG A 572 -17.72 14.23 7.58
CA ARG A 572 -17.83 12.76 7.57
C ARG A 572 -19.25 12.30 7.30
N ALA A 573 -20.24 12.88 7.98
CA ALA A 573 -21.64 12.51 7.80
C ALA A 573 -22.10 12.75 6.36
N LYS A 574 -21.75 13.91 5.77
CA LYS A 574 -22.04 14.20 4.37
C LYS A 574 -21.35 13.19 3.43
N ARG A 575 -20.04 12.98 3.61
CA ARG A 575 -19.26 12.09 2.75
C ARG A 575 -19.73 10.64 2.81
N TYR A 576 -20.05 10.13 4.00
CA TYR A 576 -20.61 8.78 4.16
C TYR A 576 -21.97 8.63 3.48
N ARG A 577 -22.83 9.66 3.54
CA ARG A 577 -24.09 9.66 2.80
C ARG A 577 -23.86 9.61 1.29
N ASP A 578 -22.95 10.45 0.80
CA ASP A 578 -22.66 10.57 -0.63
C ASP A 578 -22.07 9.25 -1.15
N MET A 579 -21.14 8.63 -0.41
CA MET A 579 -20.59 7.30 -0.70
C MET A 579 -21.65 6.19 -0.65
N HIS A 580 -22.54 6.20 0.34
CA HIS A 580 -23.64 5.24 0.41
C HIS A 580 -24.53 5.29 -0.85
N HIS A 581 -24.97 6.49 -1.24
CA HIS A 581 -25.80 6.66 -2.44
C HIS A 581 -25.05 6.34 -3.72
N TYR A 582 -23.77 6.68 -3.81
CA TYR A 582 -22.92 6.33 -4.95
C TYR A 582 -22.80 4.81 -5.11
N LEU A 583 -22.42 4.09 -4.05
CA LEU A 583 -22.25 2.63 -4.10
C LEU A 583 -23.55 1.89 -4.42
N ARG A 584 -24.69 2.32 -3.88
CA ARG A 584 -25.99 1.69 -4.21
C ARG A 584 -26.40 1.91 -5.67
N ARG A 585 -26.16 3.12 -6.20
CA ARG A 585 -26.39 3.39 -7.64
C ARG A 585 -25.48 2.54 -8.50
N LEU A 586 -24.20 2.48 -8.15
CA LEU A 586 -23.22 1.68 -8.88
C LEU A 586 -23.54 0.19 -8.84
N ALA A 587 -23.98 -0.35 -7.69
CA ALA A 587 -24.46 -1.73 -7.57
C ALA A 587 -25.64 -2.02 -8.51
N ALA A 588 -26.62 -1.11 -8.57
CA ALA A 588 -27.76 -1.24 -9.48
C ALA A 588 -27.31 -1.18 -10.96
N THR A 589 -26.45 -0.24 -11.32
CA THR A 589 -25.89 -0.12 -12.69
C THR A 589 -25.08 -1.34 -13.08
N LEU A 590 -24.23 -1.84 -12.18
CA LEU A 590 -23.38 -3.00 -12.44
C LEU A 590 -24.22 -4.27 -12.63
N THR A 591 -25.30 -4.43 -11.85
CA THR A 591 -26.26 -5.54 -12.00
C THR A 591 -27.03 -5.47 -13.33
N ALA A 592 -27.39 -4.27 -13.78
CA ALA A 592 -28.09 -4.06 -15.05
C ALA A 592 -27.17 -4.19 -16.28
N THR A 593 -25.85 -4.04 -16.11
CA THR A 593 -24.89 -4.04 -17.22
C THR A 593 -24.66 -5.46 -17.73
N GLN A 594 -24.79 -5.65 -19.05
CA GLN A 594 -24.57 -6.95 -19.71
C GLN A 594 -23.15 -7.11 -20.25
N ALA A 595 -22.55 -6.05 -20.81
CA ALA A 595 -21.21 -6.12 -21.41
C ALA A 595 -20.10 -6.25 -20.35
N ASN A 596 -19.22 -7.25 -20.51
CA ASN A 596 -18.13 -7.53 -19.56
C ASN A 596 -17.13 -6.37 -19.47
N SER A 597 -16.76 -5.74 -20.59
CA SER A 597 -15.85 -4.59 -20.58
C SER A 597 -16.42 -3.39 -19.81
N SER A 598 -17.74 -3.18 -19.87
CA SER A 598 -18.42 -2.15 -19.07
C SER A 598 -18.48 -2.54 -17.59
N ARG A 599 -18.71 -3.82 -17.26
CA ARG A 599 -18.66 -4.32 -15.88
C ARG A 599 -17.28 -4.08 -15.25
N LEU A 600 -16.21 -4.44 -15.97
CA LEU A 600 -14.84 -4.23 -15.50
C LEU A 600 -14.55 -2.76 -15.23
N ARG A 601 -14.88 -1.87 -16.17
CA ARG A 601 -14.71 -0.41 -15.98
C ARG A 601 -15.50 0.15 -14.79
N LEU A 602 -16.72 -0.34 -14.57
CA LEU A 602 -17.53 0.08 -13.41
C LEU A 602 -16.95 -0.45 -12.09
N VAL A 603 -16.43 -1.68 -12.07
CA VAL A 603 -15.74 -2.25 -10.90
C VAL A 603 -14.44 -1.49 -10.62
N GLU A 604 -13.67 -1.20 -11.65
CA GLU A 604 -12.44 -0.41 -11.57
C GLU A 604 -12.71 0.97 -10.97
N HIS A 605 -13.72 1.66 -11.51
CA HIS A 605 -14.16 2.94 -11.00
C HIS A 605 -14.66 2.87 -9.54
N ALA A 606 -15.33 1.78 -9.17
CA ALA A 606 -15.76 1.54 -7.79
C ALA A 606 -14.57 1.45 -6.83
N GLU A 607 -13.57 0.63 -7.17
CA GLU A 607 -12.40 0.41 -6.33
C GLU A 607 -11.53 1.67 -6.24
N ARG A 608 -11.35 2.38 -7.35
CA ARG A 608 -10.67 3.69 -7.37
C ARG A 608 -11.34 4.66 -6.41
N MET A 609 -12.67 4.82 -6.48
CA MET A 609 -13.42 5.70 -5.58
C MET A 609 -13.32 5.29 -4.11
N LEU A 610 -13.29 3.99 -3.81
CA LEU A 610 -13.14 3.49 -2.43
C LEU A 610 -11.73 3.77 -1.86
N ILE A 611 -10.69 3.73 -2.70
CA ILE A 611 -9.32 4.07 -2.33
C ILE A 611 -9.16 5.59 -2.20
N GLU A 612 -9.67 6.35 -3.17
CA GLU A 612 -9.68 7.83 -3.14
C GLU A 612 -10.38 8.35 -1.88
N GLU A 613 -11.46 7.69 -1.43
CA GLU A 613 -12.08 7.98 -0.15
C GLU A 613 -11.08 7.87 1.01
N GLN A 614 -10.28 6.81 1.07
CA GLN A 614 -9.25 6.67 2.10
C GLN A 614 -8.16 7.73 1.97
N HIS A 615 -7.83 8.13 0.74
CA HIS A 615 -6.84 9.18 0.48
C HIS A 615 -7.35 10.59 0.84
N GLU A 616 -8.64 10.89 0.66
CA GLU A 616 -9.23 12.15 1.13
C GLU A 616 -9.11 12.27 2.66
N TRP A 617 -9.28 11.15 3.39
CA TRP A 617 -9.00 11.13 4.82
C TRP A 617 -7.53 11.43 5.13
N PHE A 618 -6.60 10.98 4.29
CA PHE A 618 -5.17 11.24 4.42
C PHE A 618 -4.82 12.72 4.19
N SER A 619 -5.32 13.33 3.12
CA SER A 619 -5.02 14.74 2.79
C SER A 619 -5.53 15.69 3.87
N VAL A 620 -6.75 15.45 4.33
CA VAL A 620 -7.39 16.25 5.38
C VAL A 620 -6.64 16.11 6.68
N THR A 621 -6.27 14.89 7.04
CA THR A 621 -5.54 14.69 8.28
C THR A 621 -4.22 15.46 8.22
N ARG A 622 -3.41 15.28 7.18
CA ARG A 622 -2.13 15.99 7.03
C ARG A 622 -2.22 17.52 7.14
N ASN A 623 -3.32 18.13 6.72
CA ASN A 623 -3.50 19.59 6.80
C ASN A 623 -3.70 20.12 8.24
N TYR A 624 -4.05 19.28 9.21
CA TYR A 624 -4.16 19.67 10.63
C TYR A 624 -2.85 19.58 11.42
N SER A 625 -1.74 19.22 10.76
CA SER A 625 -0.40 19.11 11.41
C SER A 625 0.56 20.24 11.02
N VAL A 626 0.02 21.33 10.46
CA VAL A 626 0.70 22.61 10.26
C VAL A 626 0.03 23.62 11.18
#